data_AF-A0A2M8VRC7-F1
#
_entry.id   AF-A0A2M8VRC7-F1
#
_cell.length_a   1.000
_cell.length_b   1.000
_cell.length_c   1.000
_cell.angle_alpha   90.00
_cell.angle_beta   90.00
_cell.angle_gamma   90.00
#
_symmetry.space_group_name_H-M   'P 1'
#
loop_
_entity.id
_entity.type
_entity.pdbx_description
1 polymer ?
#
loop_
_entity_poly.entity_id
_entity_poly.type
_entity_poly.pdbx_seq_one_letter_code
_entity_poly.pdbx_strand_id
1 'polypeptide(L)'
;MLNWEEEVAPAFVKSGLVDQPMVAEPQRPKLDEVALAPLAAIVAEKMTSRVNVADKRIINAKTDVNQLVPFKYKWAWEKYLAGCANHWMPQEINMNRDIALWKDPNGLTEDERRIIKRNLGFFTTADSLAANNIVLGTYRHITAPECRQYLLRQAFEEAIHTHAYQYIVESLGLDQSEIFNAYNEIESIRAKDEFLIPFIDVLTDPNFKTGTLENDQKLLRSLIVFACVMEGLFFYVGFTQILAMGRQNKMTGAAEQYQYILRDESMHCNFGIDLINQIKLENPQIWTSEFKDEIKSIFEKAVELEYRYAEDTMPRGVLGLNAPMFKGYLRYICNRRCLQIGLDAMFPNEENPFPWMSEMIDLKKERNFFETRVIEYQTGGALSWE
;
A
#
# COMPACT_ATOMS: atom_id res chain seq x y z
N MET A 1 12.30 24.14 -18.05
CA MET A 1 11.48 24.24 -19.28
C MET A 1 12.33 23.70 -20.42
N LEU A 2 12.05 22.47 -20.85
CA LEU A 2 12.70 21.87 -22.00
C LEU A 2 11.68 21.86 -23.13
N ASN A 3 11.94 22.68 -24.15
CA ASN A 3 11.14 22.80 -25.37
C ASN A 3 11.48 21.64 -26.31
N TRP A 4 10.45 20.90 -26.73
CA TRP A 4 10.53 19.95 -27.83
C TRP A 4 9.65 20.47 -28.97
N GLU A 5 10.23 21.28 -29.85
CA GLU A 5 9.63 21.58 -31.14
C GLU A 5 10.74 21.57 -32.20
N GLU A 6 10.76 20.52 -33.02
CA GLU A 6 11.23 20.63 -34.40
C GLU A 6 10.50 19.57 -35.23
N GLU A 7 9.44 20.02 -35.91
CA GLU A 7 8.82 19.34 -37.03
C GLU A 7 9.76 19.40 -38.24
N VAL A 8 10.05 18.26 -38.86
CA VAL A 8 10.72 18.22 -40.17
C VAL A 8 9.73 17.68 -41.21
N ALA A 9 9.19 18.58 -42.02
CA ALA A 9 8.41 18.24 -43.22
C ALA A 9 9.36 17.82 -44.38
N PRO A 10 9.00 16.83 -45.22
CA PRO A 10 9.88 16.36 -46.29
C PRO A 10 9.72 17.14 -47.60
N ALA A 11 10.85 17.49 -48.21
CA ALA A 11 10.93 18.05 -49.56
C ALA A 11 10.80 16.95 -50.63
N PHE A 12 9.87 17.12 -51.57
CA PHE A 12 9.75 16.27 -52.76
C PHE A 12 10.80 16.65 -53.82
N VAL A 13 11.62 15.68 -54.23
CA VAL A 13 12.38 15.74 -55.49
C VAL A 13 12.03 14.52 -56.33
N LYS A 14 11.54 14.77 -57.56
CA LYS A 14 11.28 13.76 -58.59
C LYS A 14 12.58 13.46 -59.34
N SER A 15 12.97 12.18 -59.43
CA SER A 15 13.78 11.68 -60.56
C SER A 15 13.72 10.15 -60.70
N GLY A 16 13.39 9.68 -61.91
CA GLY A 16 13.96 8.47 -62.51
C GLY A 16 13.28 7.14 -62.20
N LEU A 17 12.42 6.69 -63.12
CA LEU A 17 11.95 5.31 -63.23
C LEU A 17 13.09 4.40 -63.75
N VAL A 18 13.43 3.37 -62.98
CA VAL A 18 14.13 2.16 -63.45
C VAL A 18 13.44 0.97 -62.80
N ASP A 19 12.97 0.03 -63.62
CA ASP A 19 12.23 -1.17 -63.22
C ASP A 19 13.01 -2.03 -62.22
N GLN A 20 12.40 -2.33 -61.07
CA GLN A 20 12.83 -3.38 -60.14
C GLN A 20 11.76 -4.50 -60.09
N PRO A 21 12.18 -5.77 -59.92
CA PRO A 21 11.26 -6.90 -59.91
C PRO A 21 10.33 -6.84 -58.69
N MET A 22 9.05 -7.21 -58.88
CA MET A 22 8.05 -7.32 -57.83
C MET A 22 8.57 -8.14 -56.64
N VAL A 23 8.83 -7.46 -55.53
CA VAL A 23 8.98 -8.09 -54.21
C VAL A 23 7.58 -8.41 -53.72
N ALA A 24 7.31 -9.68 -53.42
CA ALA A 24 6.04 -10.13 -52.87
C ALA A 24 5.71 -9.37 -51.58
N GLU A 25 4.45 -8.96 -51.43
CA GLU A 25 3.94 -8.36 -50.18
C GLU A 25 4.28 -9.26 -48.98
N PRO A 26 4.75 -8.71 -47.86
CA PRO A 26 4.89 -9.49 -46.64
C PRO A 26 3.50 -9.94 -46.20
N GLN A 27 3.23 -11.25 -46.31
CA GLN A 27 2.05 -11.87 -45.73
C GLN A 27 2.01 -11.52 -44.25
N ARG A 28 0.95 -10.82 -43.82
CA ARG A 28 0.62 -10.73 -42.40
C ARG A 28 0.54 -12.16 -41.86
N PRO A 29 1.20 -12.49 -40.74
CA PRO A 29 1.02 -13.79 -40.14
C PRO A 29 -0.46 -13.99 -39.87
N LYS A 30 -1.03 -15.05 -40.44
CA LYS A 30 -2.35 -15.52 -40.02
C LYS A 30 -2.24 -15.80 -38.54
N LEU A 31 -3.14 -15.21 -37.75
CA LEU A 31 -3.30 -15.59 -36.35
C LEU A 31 -3.56 -17.09 -36.34
N ASP A 32 -2.55 -17.87 -35.92
CA ASP A 32 -2.75 -19.27 -35.63
C ASP A 32 -3.87 -19.34 -34.58
N GLU A 33 -4.87 -20.17 -34.85
CA GLU A 33 -5.92 -20.56 -33.92
C GLU A 33 -5.31 -21.37 -32.76
N VAL A 34 -4.50 -20.72 -31.94
CA VAL A 34 -3.98 -21.29 -30.70
C VAL A 34 -4.87 -20.79 -29.57
N ALA A 35 -5.86 -21.62 -29.25
CA ALA A 35 -6.50 -21.73 -27.94
C ALA A 35 -7.14 -20.43 -27.37
N LEU A 36 -8.15 -19.88 -28.04
CA LEU A 36 -9.10 -18.93 -27.44
C LEU A 36 -10.44 -19.57 -26.99
N ALA A 37 -10.52 -20.90 -26.94
CA ALA A 37 -11.61 -21.62 -26.28
C ALA A 37 -11.04 -22.89 -25.62
N PRO A 38 -11.09 -22.99 -24.28
CA PRO A 38 -12.35 -23.29 -23.61
C PRO A 38 -12.62 -22.51 -22.30
N LEU A 39 -12.18 -21.26 -22.15
CA LEU A 39 -12.68 -20.43 -21.02
C LEU A 39 -14.11 -19.91 -21.25
N ALA A 40 -14.48 -19.60 -22.50
CA ALA A 40 -15.81 -19.08 -22.82
C ALA A 40 -16.93 -20.12 -22.66
N ALA A 41 -16.63 -21.40 -22.86
CA ALA A 41 -17.63 -22.48 -22.82
C ALA A 41 -17.95 -22.99 -21.40
N ILE A 42 -17.02 -22.83 -20.44
CA ILE A 42 -17.22 -23.29 -19.04
C ILE A 42 -18.02 -22.25 -18.22
N VAL A 43 -18.06 -20.99 -18.66
CA VAL A 43 -18.78 -19.90 -17.97
C VAL A 43 -20.23 -19.74 -18.44
N ALA A 44 -20.58 -20.26 -19.62
CA ALA A 44 -21.87 -19.97 -20.25
C ALA A 44 -23.09 -20.67 -19.60
N GLU A 45 -22.90 -21.69 -18.75
CA GLU A 45 -24.03 -22.50 -18.27
C GLU A 45 -24.57 -22.13 -16.88
N LYS A 46 -23.98 -21.16 -16.17
CA LYS A 46 -24.54 -20.64 -14.90
C LYS A 46 -24.25 -19.16 -14.75
N MET A 47 -25.25 -18.32 -15.03
CA MET A 47 -25.62 -17.09 -14.29
C MET A 47 -26.49 -16.18 -15.18
N THR A 48 -27.71 -16.62 -15.50
CA THR A 48 -28.71 -15.79 -16.22
C THR A 48 -29.59 -14.96 -15.28
N SER A 49 -29.46 -15.13 -13.97
CA SER A 49 -30.24 -14.41 -12.95
C SER A 49 -29.47 -13.22 -12.36
N ARG A 50 -30.19 -12.13 -12.08
CA ARG A 50 -29.66 -10.96 -11.34
C ARG A 50 -29.02 -11.39 -10.01
N VAL A 51 -27.94 -10.73 -9.61
CA VAL A 51 -27.25 -11.00 -8.33
C VAL A 51 -28.17 -10.69 -7.15
N ASN A 52 -28.33 -11.66 -6.25
CA ASN A 52 -28.98 -11.44 -4.96
C ASN A 52 -27.93 -11.02 -3.91
N VAL A 53 -28.20 -9.92 -3.21
CA VAL A 53 -27.30 -9.38 -2.17
C VAL A 53 -26.96 -10.42 -1.09
N ALA A 54 -27.91 -11.30 -0.73
CA ALA A 54 -27.73 -12.31 0.30
C ALA A 54 -26.70 -13.39 -0.06
N ASP A 55 -26.40 -13.57 -1.36
CA ASP A 55 -25.50 -14.61 -1.87
C ASP A 55 -24.05 -14.12 -2.01
N LYS A 56 -23.81 -12.80 -1.89
CA LYS A 56 -22.45 -12.24 -1.91
C LYS A 56 -21.68 -12.68 -0.66
N ARG A 57 -20.41 -13.04 -0.83
CA ARG A 57 -19.47 -13.38 0.25
C ARG A 57 -18.11 -12.74 -0.05
N ILE A 58 -17.35 -12.41 0.99
CA ILE A 58 -16.01 -11.82 0.82
C ILE A 58 -15.07 -12.81 0.14
N ILE A 59 -15.15 -14.09 0.51
CA ILE A 59 -14.38 -15.18 -0.08
C ILE A 59 -15.34 -16.29 -0.52
N ASN A 60 -14.92 -17.10 -1.49
CA ASN A 60 -15.62 -18.32 -1.91
C ASN A 60 -17.06 -18.10 -2.41
N ALA A 61 -17.44 -16.88 -2.81
CA ALA A 61 -18.76 -16.62 -3.38
C ALA A 61 -18.91 -17.26 -4.78
N LYS A 62 -20.14 -17.60 -5.14
CA LYS A 62 -20.52 -18.09 -6.48
C LYS A 62 -21.31 -17.06 -7.29
N THR A 63 -21.42 -15.83 -6.78
CA THR A 63 -22.11 -14.72 -7.44
C THR A 63 -21.25 -14.10 -8.53
N ASP A 64 -21.87 -13.40 -9.47
CA ASP A 64 -21.20 -12.72 -10.57
C ASP A 64 -20.45 -11.52 -10.02
N VAL A 65 -19.15 -11.71 -9.82
CA VAL A 65 -18.24 -10.69 -9.28
C VAL A 65 -18.03 -9.51 -10.24
N ASN A 66 -18.52 -9.58 -11.49
CA ASN A 66 -18.44 -8.45 -12.42
C ASN A 66 -19.56 -7.41 -12.16
N GLN A 67 -20.65 -7.81 -11.48
CA GLN A 67 -21.76 -6.90 -11.16
C GLN A 67 -21.53 -6.23 -9.81
N LEU A 68 -21.20 -4.94 -9.83
CA LEU A 68 -20.96 -4.13 -8.63
C LEU A 68 -22.18 -4.07 -7.70
N VAL A 69 -23.38 -3.99 -8.29
CA VAL A 69 -24.66 -3.86 -7.58
C VAL A 69 -25.45 -5.17 -7.56
N PRO A 70 -26.27 -5.41 -6.52
CA PRO A 70 -26.47 -4.57 -5.33
C PRO A 70 -25.29 -4.62 -4.34
N PHE A 71 -25.07 -3.51 -3.61
CA PHE A 71 -24.04 -3.44 -2.57
C PHE A 71 -24.44 -4.24 -1.33
N LYS A 72 -23.53 -5.10 -0.84
CA LYS A 72 -23.64 -5.78 0.46
C LYS A 72 -22.72 -5.10 1.48
N TYR A 73 -21.47 -4.87 1.10
CA TYR A 73 -20.43 -4.32 1.98
C TYR A 73 -20.30 -2.81 1.78
N LYS A 74 -21.29 -2.05 2.25
CA LYS A 74 -21.32 -0.58 2.11
C LYS A 74 -20.07 0.09 2.66
N TRP A 75 -19.51 -0.44 3.75
CA TRP A 75 -18.26 0.04 4.33
C TRP A 75 -17.10 0.03 3.33
N ALA A 76 -17.02 -0.96 2.43
CA ALA A 76 -15.96 -1.02 1.41
C ALA A 76 -16.14 0.07 0.35
N TRP A 77 -17.39 0.31 -0.05
CA TRP A 77 -17.73 1.38 -0.98
C TRP A 77 -17.45 2.78 -0.40
N GLU A 78 -17.81 3.00 0.86
CA GLU A 78 -17.53 4.26 1.57
C GLU A 78 -16.02 4.53 1.66
N LYS A 79 -15.21 3.50 1.96
CA LYS A 79 -13.75 3.64 1.95
C LYS A 79 -13.21 3.92 0.56
N TYR A 80 -13.79 3.34 -0.50
CA TYR A 80 -13.40 3.64 -1.88
C TYR A 80 -13.65 5.11 -2.21
N LEU A 81 -14.83 5.63 -1.89
CA LEU A 81 -15.15 7.05 -2.11
C LEU A 81 -14.23 7.97 -1.30
N ALA A 82 -13.94 7.62 -0.04
CA ALA A 82 -13.01 8.37 0.80
C ALA A 82 -11.58 8.36 0.25
N GLY A 83 -11.08 7.22 -0.23
CA GLY A 83 -9.79 7.10 -0.91
C GLY A 83 -9.73 7.97 -2.17
N CYS A 84 -10.79 7.95 -3.00
CA CYS A 84 -10.87 8.83 -4.17
C CYS A 84 -10.85 10.32 -3.81
N ALA A 85 -11.53 10.73 -2.74
CA ALA A 85 -11.50 12.12 -2.25
C ALA A 85 -10.12 12.54 -1.72
N ASN A 86 -9.27 11.57 -1.38
CA ASN A 86 -7.91 11.74 -0.88
C ASN A 86 -6.86 11.74 -2.01
N HIS A 87 -7.21 12.10 -3.25
CA HIS A 87 -6.20 12.21 -4.30
C HIS A 87 -5.13 13.27 -3.97
N TRP A 88 -3.87 12.95 -4.28
CA TRP A 88 -2.70 13.83 -4.16
C TRP A 88 -1.60 13.34 -5.10
N MET A 89 -0.66 14.22 -5.44
CA MET A 89 0.53 13.84 -6.22
C MET A 89 1.81 14.36 -5.55
N PRO A 90 2.90 13.57 -5.50
CA PRO A 90 4.13 13.96 -4.80
C PRO A 90 4.75 15.27 -5.31
N GLN A 91 4.67 15.53 -6.61
CA GLN A 91 5.21 16.73 -7.24
C GLN A 91 4.51 18.03 -6.81
N GLU A 92 3.33 17.95 -6.21
CA GLU A 92 2.62 19.12 -5.68
C GLU A 92 3.33 19.67 -4.42
N ILE A 93 4.21 18.88 -3.82
CA ILE A 93 4.90 19.20 -2.56
C ILE A 93 6.29 19.74 -2.84
N ASN A 94 6.60 20.89 -2.26
CA ASN A 94 7.83 21.63 -2.52
C ASN A 94 9.01 21.07 -1.71
N MET A 95 10.04 20.59 -2.42
CA MET A 95 11.24 20.00 -1.80
C MET A 95 12.41 20.98 -1.60
N ASN A 96 12.30 22.27 -1.97
CA ASN A 96 13.44 23.20 -1.95
C ASN A 96 14.08 23.37 -0.57
N ARG A 97 13.26 23.42 0.49
CA ARG A 97 13.77 23.54 1.88
C ARG A 97 14.52 22.29 2.31
N ASP A 98 13.99 21.12 1.95
CA ASP A 98 14.58 19.83 2.25
C ASP A 98 15.90 19.64 1.50
N ILE A 99 15.96 20.05 0.23
CA ILE A 99 17.19 20.06 -0.58
C ILE A 99 18.26 20.95 0.06
N ALA A 100 17.90 22.17 0.46
CA ALA A 100 18.82 23.10 1.10
C ALA A 100 19.33 22.54 2.44
N LEU A 101 18.44 22.00 3.28
CA LEU A 101 18.78 21.40 4.56
C LEU A 101 19.67 20.16 4.39
N TRP A 102 19.40 19.32 3.39
CA TRP A 102 20.19 18.13 3.09
C TRP A 102 21.59 18.47 2.59
N LYS A 103 21.75 19.53 1.80
CA LYS A 103 23.06 19.97 1.27
C LYS A 103 23.91 20.71 2.30
N ASP A 104 23.29 21.33 3.30
CA ASP A 104 24.02 21.99 4.38
C ASP A 104 24.74 20.94 5.27
N PRO A 105 26.09 20.98 5.38
CA PRO A 105 26.84 20.08 6.26
C PRO A 105 26.43 20.17 7.74
N ASN A 106 25.83 21.29 8.16
CA ASN A 106 25.34 21.51 9.53
C ASN A 106 23.81 21.39 9.65
N GLY A 107 23.10 21.10 8.55
CA GLY A 107 21.63 21.04 8.54
C GLY A 107 21.07 19.84 9.30
N LEU A 108 21.72 18.69 9.13
CA LEU A 108 21.36 17.41 9.76
C LEU A 108 22.59 16.73 10.34
N THR A 109 22.43 16.11 11.49
CA THR A 109 23.46 15.23 12.05
C THR A 109 23.55 13.90 11.26
N GLU A 110 24.65 13.17 11.40
CA GLU A 110 24.79 11.84 10.78
C GLU A 110 23.72 10.85 11.25
N ASP A 111 23.26 10.96 12.50
CA ASP A 111 22.16 10.13 13.00
C ASP A 111 20.83 10.50 12.33
N GLU A 112 20.55 11.78 12.13
CA GLU A 112 19.35 12.23 11.40
C GLU A 112 19.39 11.79 9.93
N ARG A 113 20.54 11.88 9.28
CA ARG A 113 20.74 11.39 7.90
C ARG A 113 20.56 9.88 7.82
N ARG A 114 21.07 9.12 8.79
CA ARG A 114 20.89 7.67 8.88
C ARG A 114 19.41 7.32 8.99
N ILE A 115 18.66 8.00 9.85
CA ILE A 115 17.21 7.79 9.99
C ILE A 115 16.51 7.95 8.63
N ILE A 116 16.77 9.05 7.93
CA ILE A 116 16.16 9.32 6.62
C ILE A 116 16.52 8.24 5.60
N LYS A 117 17.81 7.88 5.47
CA LYS A 117 18.25 6.87 4.49
C LYS A 117 17.68 5.47 4.78
N ARG A 118 17.68 5.04 6.05
CA ARG A 118 17.14 3.72 6.45
C ARG A 118 15.63 3.66 6.24
N ASN A 119 14.94 4.73 6.58
CA ASN A 119 13.50 4.84 6.39
C ASN A 119 13.12 4.79 4.90
N LEU A 120 13.74 5.62 4.06
CA LEU A 120 13.52 5.57 2.60
C LEU A 120 13.91 4.19 2.03
N GLY A 121 15.00 3.59 2.50
CA GLY A 121 15.44 2.29 2.05
C GLY A 121 14.47 1.14 2.36
N PHE A 122 13.71 1.25 3.45
CA PHE A 122 12.63 0.30 3.75
C PHE A 122 11.38 0.58 2.90
N PHE A 123 10.91 1.83 2.90
CA PHE A 123 9.63 2.18 2.29
C PHE A 123 9.61 2.13 0.75
N THR A 124 10.73 2.44 0.09
CA THR A 124 10.82 2.42 -1.39
C THR A 124 10.44 1.07 -2.00
N THR A 125 10.74 -0.05 -1.32
CA THR A 125 10.40 -1.41 -1.78
C THR A 125 9.21 -2.01 -1.05
N ALA A 126 8.94 -1.60 0.19
CA ALA A 126 7.81 -2.12 0.95
C ALA A 126 6.47 -1.83 0.25
N ASP A 127 6.21 -0.61 -0.23
CA ASP A 127 4.91 -0.32 -0.89
C ASP A 127 4.77 -1.05 -2.22
N SER A 128 5.88 -1.33 -2.90
CA SER A 128 5.87 -2.23 -4.07
C SER A 128 5.49 -3.67 -3.68
N LEU A 129 5.95 -4.16 -2.52
CA LEU A 129 5.52 -5.46 -1.99
C LEU A 129 4.02 -5.46 -1.63
N ALA A 130 3.51 -4.37 -1.05
CA ALA A 130 2.09 -4.20 -0.74
C ALA A 130 1.25 -4.23 -2.03
N ALA A 131 1.61 -3.41 -3.03
CA ALA A 131 0.95 -3.37 -4.34
C ALA A 131 0.93 -4.75 -5.03
N ASN A 132 2.08 -5.42 -5.07
CA ASN A 132 2.20 -6.74 -5.68
C ASN A 132 1.34 -7.78 -4.95
N ASN A 133 1.33 -7.78 -3.62
CA ASN A 133 0.47 -8.66 -2.83
C ASN A 133 -1.03 -8.41 -3.11
N ILE A 134 -1.43 -7.14 -3.27
CA ILE A 134 -2.82 -6.79 -3.60
C ILE A 134 -3.19 -7.35 -4.98
N VAL A 135 -2.43 -6.98 -6.02
CA VAL A 135 -2.79 -7.25 -7.42
C VAL A 135 -2.61 -8.72 -7.79
N LEU A 136 -1.51 -9.34 -7.37
CA LEU A 136 -1.16 -10.70 -7.78
C LEU A 136 -1.81 -11.77 -6.89
N GLY A 137 -2.15 -11.42 -5.64
CA GLY A 137 -2.66 -12.36 -4.65
C GLY A 137 -4.06 -12.01 -4.15
N THR A 138 -4.16 -11.02 -3.27
CA THR A 138 -5.37 -10.70 -2.51
C THR A 138 -6.60 -10.51 -3.39
N TYR A 139 -6.49 -9.70 -4.45
CA TYR A 139 -7.61 -9.37 -5.35
C TYR A 139 -8.31 -10.61 -5.93
N ARG A 140 -7.54 -11.65 -6.26
CA ARG A 140 -8.05 -12.90 -6.83
C ARG A 140 -8.98 -13.63 -5.87
N HIS A 141 -8.67 -13.62 -4.58
CA HIS A 141 -9.39 -14.40 -3.56
C HIS A 141 -10.58 -13.64 -2.94
N ILE A 142 -10.59 -12.31 -3.05
CA ILE A 142 -11.75 -11.52 -2.66
C ILE A 142 -12.82 -11.59 -3.74
N THR A 143 -13.96 -12.22 -3.44
CA THR A 143 -15.09 -12.46 -4.34
C THR A 143 -16.22 -11.44 -4.18
N ALA A 144 -15.94 -10.28 -3.59
CA ALA A 144 -16.88 -9.17 -3.42
C ALA A 144 -16.47 -7.96 -4.27
N PRO A 145 -17.29 -7.51 -5.25
CA PRO A 145 -16.91 -6.47 -6.20
C PRO A 145 -16.62 -5.11 -5.57
N GLU A 146 -17.38 -4.69 -4.56
CA GLU A 146 -17.17 -3.44 -3.84
C GLU A 146 -15.85 -3.43 -3.04
N CYS A 147 -15.44 -4.59 -2.51
CA CYS A 147 -14.13 -4.75 -1.88
C CYS A 147 -13.01 -4.73 -2.92
N ARG A 148 -13.22 -5.37 -4.08
CA ARG A 148 -12.30 -5.29 -5.22
C ARG A 148 -12.12 -3.86 -5.71
N GLN A 149 -13.19 -3.07 -5.75
CA GLN A 149 -13.10 -1.66 -6.13
C GLN A 149 -12.18 -0.88 -5.19
N TYR A 150 -12.27 -1.11 -3.88
CA TYR A 150 -11.35 -0.51 -2.93
C TYR A 150 -9.90 -1.01 -3.12
N LEU A 151 -9.69 -2.31 -3.33
CA LEU A 151 -8.35 -2.87 -3.58
C LEU A 151 -7.68 -2.25 -4.82
N LEU A 152 -8.44 -1.90 -5.87
CA LEU A 152 -7.89 -1.15 -7.01
C LEU A 152 -7.45 0.26 -6.63
N ARG A 153 -8.23 0.93 -5.76
CA ARG A 153 -7.86 2.25 -5.24
C ARG A 153 -6.61 2.17 -4.37
N GLN A 154 -6.57 1.23 -3.43
CA GLN A 154 -5.43 0.97 -2.56
C GLN A 154 -4.17 0.69 -3.38
N ALA A 155 -4.22 -0.25 -4.34
CA ALA A 155 -3.06 -0.56 -5.19
C ALA A 155 -2.55 0.64 -6.00
N PHE A 156 -3.44 1.56 -6.39
CA PHE A 156 -3.04 2.82 -7.02
C PHE A 156 -2.43 3.81 -6.02
N GLU A 157 -2.90 3.85 -4.78
CA GLU A 157 -2.29 4.63 -3.70
C GLU A 157 -0.87 4.12 -3.41
N GLU A 158 -0.62 2.81 -3.35
CA GLU A 158 0.74 2.23 -3.20
C GLU A 158 1.70 2.70 -4.32
N ALA A 159 1.19 2.85 -5.55
CA ALA A 159 1.97 3.36 -6.67
C ALA A 159 2.30 4.86 -6.50
N ILE A 160 1.37 5.65 -5.94
CA ILE A 160 1.62 7.05 -5.57
C ILE A 160 2.66 7.11 -4.45
N HIS A 161 2.62 6.22 -3.47
CA HIS A 161 3.57 6.22 -2.34
C HIS A 161 4.98 5.85 -2.81
N THR A 162 5.11 4.80 -3.63
CA THR A 162 6.38 4.44 -4.28
C THR A 162 6.97 5.62 -5.07
N HIS A 163 6.11 6.33 -5.80
CA HIS A 163 6.49 7.54 -6.53
C HIS A 163 6.89 8.70 -5.60
N ALA A 164 6.24 8.86 -4.44
CA ALA A 164 6.62 9.85 -3.45
C ALA A 164 8.03 9.61 -2.90
N TYR A 165 8.36 8.36 -2.56
CA TYR A 165 9.70 8.03 -2.11
C TYR A 165 10.75 8.22 -3.20
N GLN A 166 10.45 7.82 -4.44
CA GLN A 166 11.32 8.08 -5.58
C GLN A 166 11.58 9.58 -5.75
N TYR A 167 10.55 10.41 -5.67
CA TYR A 167 10.64 11.87 -5.79
C TYR A 167 11.48 12.49 -4.67
N ILE A 168 11.37 12.00 -3.43
CA ILE A 168 12.23 12.42 -2.31
C ILE A 168 13.69 12.04 -2.60
N VAL A 169 13.95 10.79 -2.97
CA VAL A 169 15.31 10.27 -3.25
C VAL A 169 15.97 11.08 -4.38
N GLU A 170 15.25 11.33 -5.47
CA GLU A 170 15.73 12.14 -6.59
C GLU A 170 15.98 13.59 -6.18
N SER A 171 15.03 14.22 -5.49
CA SER A 171 15.15 15.61 -5.05
C SER A 171 16.38 15.85 -4.18
N LEU A 172 16.63 14.95 -3.22
CA LEU A 172 17.77 15.04 -2.31
C LEU A 172 19.12 14.67 -2.96
N GLY A 173 19.11 14.15 -4.20
CA GLY A 173 20.30 13.69 -4.90
C GLY A 173 20.94 12.48 -4.24
N LEU A 174 20.13 11.58 -3.68
CA LEU A 174 20.60 10.32 -3.12
C LEU A 174 20.92 9.32 -4.24
N ASP A 175 21.81 8.37 -3.96
CA ASP A 175 22.03 7.23 -4.86
C ASP A 175 20.78 6.33 -4.85
N GLN A 176 20.05 6.33 -5.96
CA GLN A 176 18.84 5.54 -6.10
C GLN A 176 19.13 4.04 -5.97
N SER A 177 20.28 3.57 -6.46
CA SER A 177 20.64 2.15 -6.38
C SER A 177 20.92 1.74 -4.94
N GLU A 178 21.58 2.59 -4.15
CA GLU A 178 21.79 2.34 -2.72
C GLU A 178 20.46 2.28 -1.96
N ILE A 179 19.57 3.25 -2.17
CA ILE A 179 18.32 3.35 -1.41
C ILE A 179 17.37 2.21 -1.79
N PHE A 180 17.13 1.96 -3.08
CA PHE A 180 16.20 0.92 -3.53
C PHE A 180 16.73 -0.50 -3.32
N ASN A 181 18.04 -0.67 -3.16
CA ASN A 181 18.64 -1.97 -2.83
C ASN A 181 18.85 -2.16 -1.32
N ALA A 182 18.42 -1.22 -0.47
CA ALA A 182 18.64 -1.29 0.96
C ALA A 182 18.00 -2.52 1.61
N TYR A 183 16.88 -3.02 1.08
CA TYR A 183 16.29 -4.29 1.54
C TYR A 183 17.17 -5.51 1.28
N ASN A 184 18.10 -5.43 0.33
CA ASN A 184 19.16 -6.42 0.18
C ASN A 184 20.37 -6.05 1.05
N GLU A 185 20.76 -4.79 1.19
CA GLU A 185 22.06 -4.47 1.81
C GLU A 185 22.02 -4.33 3.34
N ILE A 186 20.85 -4.02 3.90
CA ILE A 186 20.67 -3.72 5.31
C ILE A 186 19.94 -4.87 5.99
N GLU A 187 20.63 -5.55 6.91
CA GLU A 187 20.12 -6.74 7.62
C GLU A 187 18.78 -6.50 8.32
N SER A 188 18.61 -5.35 8.99
CA SER A 188 17.39 -5.03 9.73
C SER A 188 16.17 -4.80 8.82
N ILE A 189 16.40 -4.31 7.59
CA ILE A 189 15.37 -4.11 6.56
C ILE A 189 15.07 -5.46 5.91
N ARG A 190 16.11 -6.17 5.45
CA ARG A 190 15.99 -7.50 4.85
C ARG A 190 15.20 -8.47 5.72
N ALA A 191 15.49 -8.51 7.01
CA ALA A 191 14.84 -9.43 7.94
C ALA A 191 13.32 -9.19 8.07
N LYS A 192 12.85 -7.95 7.88
CA LYS A 192 11.42 -7.62 7.83
C LYS A 192 10.80 -8.12 6.53
N ASP A 193 11.47 -7.92 5.40
CA ASP A 193 10.98 -8.35 4.09
C ASP A 193 10.96 -9.89 3.98
N GLU A 194 12.02 -10.57 4.40
CA GLU A 194 12.08 -12.04 4.48
C GLU A 194 11.01 -12.64 5.39
N PHE A 195 10.59 -11.91 6.42
CA PHE A 195 9.46 -12.31 7.25
C PHE A 195 8.11 -12.18 6.51
N LEU A 196 7.95 -11.20 5.63
CA LEU A 196 6.71 -10.97 4.88
C LEU A 196 6.56 -11.89 3.66
N ILE A 197 7.67 -12.20 2.97
CA ILE A 197 7.69 -12.96 1.71
C ILE A 197 6.87 -14.27 1.76
N PRO A 198 6.98 -15.14 2.78
CA PRO A 198 6.22 -16.39 2.83
C PRO A 198 4.70 -16.19 2.77
N PHE A 199 4.19 -15.06 3.25
CA PHE A 199 2.76 -14.73 3.20
C PHE A 199 2.34 -14.19 1.83
N ILE A 200 3.25 -13.49 1.13
CA ILE A 200 3.06 -13.09 -0.28
C ILE A 200 3.00 -14.34 -1.15
N ASP A 201 4.00 -15.22 -1.03
CA ASP A 201 4.18 -16.39 -1.88
C ASP A 201 2.94 -17.29 -1.88
N VAL A 202 2.31 -17.45 -0.72
CA VAL A 202 1.04 -18.18 -0.57
C VAL A 202 -0.06 -17.59 -1.46
N LEU A 203 -0.22 -16.27 -1.46
CA LEU A 203 -1.29 -15.62 -2.23
C LEU A 203 -0.94 -15.49 -3.71
N THR A 204 0.34 -15.36 -4.06
CA THR A 204 0.78 -15.24 -5.45
C THR A 204 0.95 -16.57 -6.16
N ASP A 205 0.97 -17.70 -5.44
CA ASP A 205 0.96 -19.04 -6.05
C ASP A 205 -0.30 -19.21 -6.93
N PRO A 206 -0.16 -19.45 -8.26
CA PRO A 206 -1.29 -19.67 -9.16
C PRO A 206 -2.15 -20.89 -8.79
N ASN A 207 -1.61 -21.84 -8.02
CA ASN A 207 -2.31 -23.05 -7.60
C ASN A 207 -3.07 -22.89 -6.28
N PHE A 208 -2.79 -21.84 -5.52
CA PHE A 208 -3.48 -21.60 -4.25
C PHE A 208 -4.97 -21.30 -4.49
N LYS A 209 -5.84 -21.98 -3.75
CA LYS A 209 -7.31 -21.84 -3.84
C LYS A 209 -7.93 -21.92 -2.46
N THR A 210 -8.78 -20.95 -2.15
CA THR A 210 -9.64 -20.96 -0.97
C THR A 210 -10.81 -21.94 -1.13
N GLY A 211 -11.51 -22.24 -0.03
CA GLY A 211 -12.64 -23.18 0.02
C GLY A 211 -12.40 -24.42 0.89
N THR A 212 -11.23 -24.51 1.53
CA THR A 212 -10.95 -25.46 2.61
C THR A 212 -10.59 -24.69 3.88
N LEU A 213 -10.82 -25.28 5.05
CA LEU A 213 -10.48 -24.65 6.33
C LEU A 213 -9.02 -24.16 6.36
N GLU A 214 -8.09 -25.01 5.94
CA GLU A 214 -6.65 -24.72 5.92
C GLU A 214 -6.32 -23.56 4.97
N ASN A 215 -6.86 -23.56 3.75
CA ASN A 215 -6.54 -22.52 2.77
C ASN A 215 -7.23 -21.19 3.10
N ASP A 216 -8.43 -21.22 3.66
CA ASP A 216 -9.11 -20.01 4.13
C ASP A 216 -8.33 -19.39 5.32
N GLN A 217 -7.74 -20.21 6.20
CA GLN A 217 -6.81 -19.73 7.24
C GLN A 217 -5.51 -19.17 6.65
N LYS A 218 -4.93 -19.80 5.62
CA LYS A 218 -3.76 -19.26 4.90
C LYS A 218 -4.02 -17.88 4.29
N LEU A 219 -5.19 -17.69 3.67
CA LEU A 219 -5.61 -16.39 3.19
C LEU A 219 -5.74 -15.39 4.35
N LEU A 220 -6.50 -15.76 5.39
CA LEU A 220 -6.75 -14.87 6.52
C LEU A 220 -5.44 -14.45 7.22
N ARG A 221 -4.49 -15.38 7.37
CA ARG A 221 -3.16 -15.13 7.94
C ARG A 221 -2.42 -14.07 7.13
N SER A 222 -2.39 -14.25 5.81
CA SER A 222 -1.72 -13.32 4.91
C SER A 222 -2.38 -11.93 4.98
N LEU A 223 -3.71 -11.84 4.93
CA LEU A 223 -4.43 -10.57 5.10
C LEU A 223 -4.11 -9.87 6.43
N ILE A 224 -4.01 -10.61 7.55
CA ILE A 224 -3.61 -10.06 8.85
C ILE A 224 -2.18 -9.54 8.80
N VAL A 225 -1.25 -10.27 8.19
CA VAL A 225 0.15 -9.84 8.06
C VAL A 225 0.25 -8.54 7.25
N PHE A 226 -0.41 -8.44 6.09
CA PHE A 226 -0.36 -7.20 5.30
C PHE A 226 -1.03 -6.03 6.02
N ALA A 227 -2.30 -6.17 6.40
CA ALA A 227 -3.06 -5.05 6.93
C ALA A 227 -2.64 -4.63 8.35
N CYS A 228 -2.33 -5.59 9.22
CA CYS A 228 -2.09 -5.30 10.64
C CYS A 228 -0.61 -5.26 11.01
N VAL A 229 0.26 -5.98 10.30
CA VAL A 229 1.70 -6.01 10.58
C VAL A 229 2.47 -5.09 9.65
N MET A 230 2.37 -5.25 8.34
CA MET A 230 3.12 -4.42 7.40
C MET A 230 2.61 -2.96 7.43
N GLU A 231 1.38 -2.74 6.98
CA GLU A 231 0.73 -1.41 6.93
C GLU A 231 0.39 -0.92 8.34
N GLY A 232 -0.08 -1.82 9.20
CA GLY A 232 -0.61 -1.48 10.53
C GLY A 232 0.44 -1.30 11.63
N LEU A 233 1.67 -1.80 11.48
CA LEU A 233 2.70 -1.80 12.52
C LEU A 233 4.05 -1.26 12.01
N PHE A 234 4.65 -1.88 10.99
CA PHE A 234 5.96 -1.48 10.46
C PHE A 234 5.91 -0.06 9.89
N PHE A 235 4.88 0.27 9.12
CA PHE A 235 4.75 1.60 8.51
C PHE A 235 4.54 2.69 9.57
N TYR A 236 3.72 2.44 10.60
CA TYR A 236 3.45 3.42 11.67
C TYR A 236 4.72 3.81 12.45
N VAL A 237 5.61 2.85 12.70
CA VAL A 237 6.92 3.11 13.30
C VAL A 237 7.77 3.96 12.36
N GLY A 238 7.82 3.60 11.08
CA GLY A 238 8.49 4.39 10.05
C GLY A 238 7.98 5.83 9.94
N PHE A 239 6.67 6.06 10.00
CA PHE A 239 6.06 7.39 9.94
C PHE A 239 6.47 8.27 11.11
N THR A 240 6.50 7.70 12.31
CA THR A 240 6.89 8.43 13.52
C THR A 240 8.29 9.04 13.40
N GLN A 241 9.22 8.35 12.73
CA GLN A 241 10.59 8.82 12.54
C GLN A 241 10.65 10.10 11.70
N ILE A 242 10.00 10.11 10.53
CA ILE A 242 10.02 11.26 9.61
C ILE A 242 9.14 12.41 10.13
N LEU A 243 7.96 12.10 10.67
CA LEU A 243 7.03 13.12 11.18
C LEU A 243 7.58 13.84 12.42
N ALA A 244 8.37 13.17 13.25
CA ALA A 244 9.06 13.83 14.37
C ALA A 244 10.12 14.83 13.91
N MET A 245 10.79 14.60 12.77
CA MET A 245 11.67 15.60 12.14
C MET A 245 10.85 16.76 11.59
N GLY A 246 9.71 16.48 10.94
CA GLY A 246 8.78 17.50 10.46
C GLY A 246 8.30 18.44 11.58
N ARG A 247 8.00 17.90 12.77
CA ARG A 247 7.64 18.66 13.97
C ARG A 247 8.75 19.58 14.48
N GLN A 248 10.00 19.27 14.14
CA GLN A 248 11.18 20.09 14.42
C GLN A 248 11.51 21.04 13.25
N ASN A 249 10.60 21.18 12.28
CA ASN A 249 10.75 22.00 11.08
C ASN A 249 11.94 21.56 10.20
N LYS A 250 12.31 20.28 10.27
CA LYS A 250 13.31 19.61 9.44
C LYS A 250 12.63 18.69 8.44
N MET A 251 13.16 18.62 7.21
CA MET A 251 12.63 17.76 6.15
C MET A 251 11.12 17.92 5.95
N THR A 252 10.65 19.17 5.88
CA THR A 252 9.22 19.51 5.89
C THR A 252 8.48 19.02 4.65
N GLY A 253 9.13 19.00 3.48
CA GLY A 253 8.54 18.48 2.25
C GLY A 253 8.39 16.96 2.27
N ALA A 254 9.38 16.24 2.79
CA ALA A 254 9.28 14.80 3.04
C ALA A 254 8.21 14.50 4.12
N ALA A 255 8.19 15.26 5.21
CA ALA A 255 7.21 15.07 6.27
C ALA A 255 5.77 15.33 5.78
N GLU A 256 5.55 16.30 4.90
CA GLU A 256 4.24 16.54 4.28
C GLU A 256 3.80 15.35 3.40
N GLN A 257 4.69 14.81 2.56
CA GLN A 257 4.42 13.58 1.80
C GLN A 257 4.05 12.42 2.73
N TYR A 258 4.77 12.23 3.82
CA TYR A 258 4.45 11.20 4.83
C TYR A 258 3.11 11.42 5.54
N GLN A 259 2.61 12.66 5.65
CA GLN A 259 1.26 12.92 6.19
C GLN A 259 0.15 12.50 5.22
N TYR A 260 0.41 12.62 3.91
CA TYR A 260 -0.47 12.09 2.88
C TYR A 260 -0.45 10.56 2.88
N ILE A 261 0.73 9.94 2.89
CA ILE A 261 0.87 8.47 2.96
C ILE A 261 0.20 7.92 4.23
N LEU A 262 0.46 8.52 5.40
CA LEU A 262 -0.21 8.13 6.65
C LEU A 262 -1.74 8.23 6.58
N ARG A 263 -2.29 9.18 5.79
CA ARG A 263 -3.74 9.25 5.54
C ARG A 263 -4.24 7.98 4.89
N ASP A 264 -3.55 7.60 3.82
CA ASP A 264 -3.95 6.52 2.94
C ASP A 264 -3.77 5.20 3.70
N GLU A 265 -2.63 5.02 4.39
CA GLU A 265 -2.37 3.86 5.27
C GLU A 265 -3.37 3.70 6.42
N SER A 266 -3.87 4.80 6.98
CA SER A 266 -4.93 4.71 7.97
C SER A 266 -6.20 4.11 7.38
N MET A 267 -6.51 4.41 6.13
CA MET A 267 -7.64 3.83 5.40
C MET A 267 -7.37 2.39 4.99
N HIS A 268 -6.16 2.08 4.52
CA HIS A 268 -5.73 0.73 4.13
C HIS A 268 -5.84 -0.23 5.31
N CYS A 269 -5.23 0.13 6.44
CA CYS A 269 -5.30 -0.65 7.69
C CYS A 269 -6.76 -0.83 8.15
N ASN A 270 -7.59 0.22 8.09
CA ASN A 270 -9.00 0.13 8.46
C ASN A 270 -9.80 -0.78 7.51
N PHE A 271 -9.56 -0.71 6.20
CA PHE A 271 -10.18 -1.62 5.23
C PHE A 271 -9.77 -3.06 5.48
N GLY A 272 -8.48 -3.32 5.69
CA GLY A 272 -7.98 -4.66 5.96
C GLY A 272 -8.58 -5.24 7.25
N ILE A 273 -8.70 -4.45 8.32
CA ILE A 273 -9.36 -4.85 9.56
C ILE A 273 -10.84 -5.20 9.32
N ASP A 274 -11.58 -4.37 8.60
CA ASP A 274 -12.99 -4.64 8.26
C ASP A 274 -13.11 -5.91 7.40
N LEU A 275 -12.22 -6.10 6.44
CA LEU A 275 -12.15 -7.29 5.59
C LEU A 275 -11.88 -8.56 6.41
N ILE A 276 -10.88 -8.54 7.30
CA ILE A 276 -10.54 -9.61 8.23
C ILE A 276 -11.73 -9.96 9.12
N ASN A 277 -12.36 -8.95 9.72
CA ASN A 277 -13.51 -9.12 10.61
C ASN A 277 -14.73 -9.69 9.86
N GLN A 278 -14.99 -9.21 8.65
CA GLN A 278 -16.08 -9.70 7.80
C GLN A 278 -15.84 -11.15 7.35
N ILE A 279 -14.59 -11.52 7.00
CA ILE A 279 -14.22 -12.89 6.66
C ILE A 279 -14.47 -13.82 7.85
N LYS A 280 -14.03 -13.45 9.07
CA LYS A 280 -14.27 -14.24 10.29
C LYS A 280 -15.76 -14.36 10.61
N LEU A 281 -16.53 -13.29 10.42
CA LEU A 281 -17.97 -13.29 10.66
C LEU A 281 -18.71 -14.25 9.71
N GLU A 282 -18.32 -14.27 8.43
CA GLU A 282 -18.91 -15.16 7.43
C GLU A 282 -18.39 -16.60 7.51
N ASN A 283 -17.25 -16.82 8.17
CA ASN A 283 -16.56 -18.10 8.28
C ASN A 283 -16.05 -18.31 9.72
N PRO A 284 -16.93 -18.47 10.73
CA PRO A 284 -16.50 -18.56 12.12
C PRO A 284 -15.54 -19.73 12.41
N GLN A 285 -15.59 -20.79 11.60
CA GLN A 285 -14.77 -21.98 11.75
C GLN A 285 -13.26 -21.76 11.53
N ILE A 286 -12.85 -20.71 10.80
CA ILE A 286 -11.43 -20.44 10.55
C ILE A 286 -10.74 -19.71 11.71
N TRP A 287 -11.50 -19.16 12.66
CA TRP A 287 -10.98 -18.36 13.79
C TRP A 287 -10.85 -19.19 15.08
N THR A 288 -10.13 -20.30 14.99
CA THR A 288 -9.92 -21.24 16.10
C THR A 288 -8.94 -20.70 17.15
N SER A 289 -8.88 -21.33 18.33
CA SER A 289 -7.91 -20.97 19.36
C SER A 289 -6.47 -21.13 18.89
N GLU A 290 -6.19 -22.22 18.17
CA GLU A 290 -4.86 -22.52 17.62
C GLU A 290 -4.44 -21.46 16.59
N PHE A 291 -5.37 -21.02 15.75
CA PHE A 291 -5.09 -19.96 14.78
C PHE A 291 -4.86 -18.62 15.48
N LYS A 292 -5.61 -18.29 16.53
CA LYS A 292 -5.35 -17.07 17.32
C LYS A 292 -3.96 -17.07 17.96
N ASP A 293 -3.54 -18.21 18.50
CA ASP A 293 -2.21 -18.35 19.10
C ASP A 293 -1.10 -18.22 18.04
N GLU A 294 -1.32 -18.78 16.85
CA GLU A 294 -0.43 -18.58 15.70
C GLU A 294 -0.30 -17.09 15.32
N ILE A 295 -1.43 -16.37 15.21
CA ILE A 295 -1.41 -14.93 14.90
C ILE A 295 -0.69 -14.15 16.00
N LYS A 296 -0.86 -14.49 17.28
CA LYS A 296 -0.10 -13.87 18.38
C LYS A 296 1.41 -14.08 18.21
N SER A 297 1.86 -15.29 17.88
CA SER A 297 3.28 -15.54 17.62
C SER A 297 3.83 -14.74 16.43
N ILE A 298 3.02 -14.52 15.39
CA ILE A 298 3.37 -13.64 14.26
C ILE A 298 3.56 -12.20 14.73
N PHE A 299 2.66 -11.66 15.55
CA PHE A 299 2.81 -10.31 16.11
C PHE A 299 4.03 -10.19 17.03
N GLU A 300 4.31 -11.19 17.87
CA GLU A 300 5.52 -11.23 18.69
C GLU A 300 6.79 -11.12 17.83
N LYS A 301 6.84 -11.91 16.74
CA LYS A 301 7.98 -11.88 15.82
C LYS A 301 8.10 -10.54 15.11
N ALA A 302 6.98 -9.97 14.66
CA ALA A 302 6.95 -8.68 14.02
C ALA A 302 7.46 -7.57 14.96
N VAL A 303 7.01 -7.56 16.22
CA VAL A 303 7.47 -6.59 17.23
C VAL A 303 8.97 -6.74 17.48
N GLU A 304 9.50 -7.98 17.51
CA GLU A 304 10.94 -8.20 17.63
C GLU A 304 11.72 -7.60 16.45
N LEU A 305 11.28 -7.87 15.21
CA LEU A 305 11.93 -7.38 14.00
C LEU A 305 11.90 -5.86 13.90
N GLU A 306 10.75 -5.25 14.17
CA GLU A 306 10.60 -3.80 14.10
C GLU A 306 11.40 -3.09 15.20
N TYR A 307 11.53 -3.71 16.38
CA TYR A 307 12.40 -3.17 17.42
C TYR A 307 13.88 -3.21 17.03
N ARG A 308 14.36 -4.30 16.41
CA ARG A 308 15.73 -4.37 15.86
C ARG A 308 15.96 -3.32 14.77
N TYR A 309 14.98 -3.11 13.90
CA TYR A 309 15.02 -2.04 12.90
C TYR A 309 15.11 -0.65 13.54
N ALA A 310 14.35 -0.39 14.61
CA ALA A 310 14.42 0.87 15.35
C ALA A 310 15.80 1.08 16.01
N GLU A 311 16.41 0.03 16.58
CA GLU A 311 17.77 0.10 17.15
C GLU A 311 18.83 0.37 16.08
N ASP A 312 18.75 -0.28 14.92
CA ASP A 312 19.67 -0.04 13.80
C ASP A 312 19.50 1.36 13.19
N THR A 313 18.27 1.87 13.16
CA THR A 313 17.95 3.19 12.60
C THR A 313 18.37 4.31 13.55
N MET A 314 18.33 4.09 14.87
CA MET A 314 18.60 5.09 15.91
C MET A 314 19.54 4.57 17.02
N PRO A 315 20.80 4.21 16.71
CA PRO A 315 21.71 3.62 17.68
C PRO A 315 22.02 4.54 18.88
N ARG A 316 21.97 5.85 18.68
CA ARG A 316 22.17 6.88 19.73
C ARG A 316 20.91 7.70 20.05
N GLY A 317 19.83 7.51 19.28
CA GLY A 317 18.68 8.41 19.28
C GLY A 317 19.00 9.79 18.67
N VAL A 318 17.94 10.58 18.48
CA VAL A 318 18.00 12.00 18.10
C VAL A 318 17.03 12.79 18.98
N LEU A 319 16.99 14.12 18.86
CA LEU A 319 16.09 14.94 19.68
C LEU A 319 14.64 14.48 19.54
N GLY A 320 14.04 14.08 20.66
CA GLY A 320 12.64 13.61 20.72
C GLY A 320 12.40 12.16 20.27
N LEU A 321 13.42 11.42 19.83
CA LEU A 321 13.29 10.03 19.37
C LEU A 321 14.43 9.14 19.89
N ASN A 322 14.09 8.01 20.51
CA ASN A 322 15.05 6.96 20.86
C ASN A 322 14.40 5.57 20.82
N ALA A 323 15.23 4.52 20.71
CA ALA A 323 14.76 3.14 20.60
C ALA A 323 13.84 2.69 21.77
N PRO A 324 14.11 3.02 23.05
CA PRO A 324 13.17 2.71 24.13
C PRO A 324 11.77 3.29 23.97
N MET A 325 11.65 4.56 23.55
CA MET A 325 10.33 5.18 23.25
C MET A 325 9.63 4.45 22.10
N PHE A 326 10.38 4.07 21.06
CA PHE A 326 9.84 3.29 19.95
C PHE A 326 9.33 1.92 20.37
N LYS A 327 10.00 1.25 21.32
CA LYS A 327 9.53 -0.03 21.87
C LYS A 327 8.15 0.09 22.50
N GLY A 328 7.94 1.13 23.32
CA GLY A 328 6.64 1.40 23.94
C GLY A 328 5.57 1.70 22.90
N TYR A 329 5.87 2.57 21.93
CA TYR A 329 4.93 2.89 20.84
C TYR A 329 4.57 1.67 20.00
N LEU A 330 5.57 0.87 19.62
CA LEU A 330 5.40 -0.34 18.83
C LEU A 330 4.46 -1.34 19.52
N ARG A 331 4.64 -1.57 20.83
CA ARG A 331 3.77 -2.46 21.61
C ARG A 331 2.38 -1.87 21.80
N TYR A 332 2.26 -0.56 21.99
CA TYR A 332 0.98 0.15 22.03
C TYR A 332 0.19 -0.05 20.73
N ILE A 333 0.82 0.15 19.56
CA ILE A 333 0.18 -0.06 18.26
C ILE A 333 -0.16 -1.54 18.05
N CYS A 334 0.75 -2.46 18.39
CA CYS A 334 0.49 -3.90 18.31
C CYS A 334 -0.76 -4.30 19.10
N ASN A 335 -0.90 -3.84 20.35
CA ASN A 335 -2.10 -4.10 21.15
C ASN A 335 -3.37 -3.58 20.46
N ARG A 336 -3.33 -2.38 19.89
CA ARG A 336 -4.48 -1.84 19.15
C ARG A 336 -4.87 -2.71 17.98
N ARG A 337 -3.90 -3.16 17.17
CA ARG A 337 -4.17 -4.06 16.03
C ARG A 337 -4.77 -5.39 16.48
N CYS A 338 -4.21 -6.01 17.52
CA CYS A 338 -4.74 -7.24 18.11
C CYS A 338 -6.20 -7.07 18.55
N LEU A 339 -6.51 -6.01 19.30
CA LEU A 339 -7.86 -5.72 19.78
C LEU A 339 -8.84 -5.47 18.62
N GLN A 340 -8.42 -4.75 17.58
CA GLN A 340 -9.25 -4.45 16.41
C GLN A 340 -9.66 -5.70 15.61
N ILE A 341 -8.88 -6.79 15.71
CA ILE A 341 -9.20 -8.09 15.11
C ILE A 341 -9.70 -9.13 16.14
N GLY A 342 -10.03 -8.71 17.36
CA GLY A 342 -10.61 -9.60 18.38
C GLY A 342 -9.62 -10.60 18.99
N LEU A 343 -8.34 -10.23 19.07
CA LEU A 343 -7.36 -10.84 19.95
C LEU A 343 -7.23 -10.00 21.23
N ASP A 344 -6.75 -10.63 22.31
CA ASP A 344 -6.41 -9.91 23.53
C ASP A 344 -5.16 -9.04 23.32
N ALA A 345 -5.05 -7.98 24.13
CA ALA A 345 -3.81 -7.20 24.19
C ALA A 345 -2.65 -8.10 24.65
N MET A 346 -1.51 -7.98 23.96
CA MET A 346 -0.35 -8.85 24.17
C MET A 346 0.65 -8.28 25.17
N PHE A 347 0.73 -6.95 25.26
CA PHE A 347 1.69 -6.25 26.11
C PHE A 347 0.97 -5.44 27.20
N PRO A 348 1.21 -5.72 28.49
CA PRO A 348 0.53 -5.00 29.56
C PRO A 348 1.10 -3.57 29.74
N ASN A 349 0.23 -2.63 30.11
CA ASN A 349 0.60 -1.27 30.58
C ASN A 349 1.40 -0.41 29.58
N GLU A 350 1.20 -0.61 28.28
CA GLU A 350 1.85 0.23 27.26
C GLU A 350 0.97 1.45 26.94
N GLU A 351 1.52 2.65 27.12
CA GLU A 351 0.90 3.93 26.76
C GLU A 351 1.48 4.44 25.43
N ASN A 352 0.82 5.41 24.79
CA ASN A 352 1.36 6.03 23.58
C ASN A 352 2.40 7.11 23.95
N PRO A 353 3.71 6.90 23.72
CA PRO A 353 4.72 7.93 23.99
C PRO A 353 4.71 9.08 22.97
N PHE A 354 3.95 8.95 21.87
CA PHE A 354 3.80 9.93 20.81
C PHE A 354 2.32 10.31 20.64
N PRO A 355 1.69 11.02 21.60
CA PRO A 355 0.26 11.38 21.52
C PRO A 355 -0.07 12.22 20.26
N TRP A 356 0.90 12.99 19.78
CA TRP A 356 0.78 13.76 18.54
C TRP A 356 0.60 12.88 17.28
N MET A 357 1.00 11.61 17.30
CA MET A 357 0.69 10.67 16.20
C MET A 357 -0.82 10.39 16.15
N SER A 358 -1.46 10.20 17.32
CA SER A 358 -2.92 10.05 17.37
C SER A 358 -3.62 11.31 16.89
N GLU A 359 -3.15 12.49 17.33
CA GLU A 359 -3.69 13.78 16.87
C GLU A 359 -3.57 13.93 15.35
N MET A 360 -2.43 13.57 14.73
CA MET A 360 -2.25 13.65 13.28
C MET A 360 -3.19 12.72 12.51
N ILE A 361 -3.55 11.57 13.08
CA ILE A 361 -4.54 10.64 12.52
C ILE A 361 -5.96 11.23 12.68
N ASP A 362 -6.26 11.81 13.85
CA ASP A 362 -7.60 12.30 14.21
C ASP A 362 -7.93 13.69 13.61
N LEU A 363 -6.92 14.53 13.35
CA LEU A 363 -7.03 15.93 12.87
C LEU A 363 -7.73 16.07 11.51
N LYS A 364 -8.02 14.96 10.80
CA LYS A 364 -8.81 14.98 9.57
C LYS A 364 -10.32 15.03 9.77
N LYS A 365 -10.82 14.91 11.01
CA LYS A 365 -12.24 15.23 11.25
C LYS A 365 -12.54 16.73 11.16
N GLU A 366 -11.54 17.60 11.32
CA GLU A 366 -11.74 19.05 11.33
C GLU A 366 -10.53 19.77 10.70
N ARG A 367 -10.44 19.88 9.37
CA ARG A 367 -9.69 20.99 8.77
C ARG A 367 -10.66 22.00 8.18
N ASN A 368 -10.72 23.15 8.85
CA ASN A 368 -11.55 24.28 8.51
C ASN A 368 -11.06 24.96 7.22
N PHE A 369 -12.05 25.34 6.42
CA PHE A 369 -12.04 25.93 5.07
C PHE A 369 -11.14 27.16 4.82
N PHE A 370 -10.42 27.68 5.83
CA PHE A 370 -9.75 28.99 5.75
C PHE A 370 -8.20 28.97 5.84
N GLU A 371 -7.55 27.83 6.12
CA GLU A 371 -6.10 27.83 6.42
C GLU A 371 -5.22 27.17 5.36
N THR A 372 -5.76 26.75 4.21
CA THR A 372 -4.94 26.18 3.12
C THR A 372 -5.51 26.63 1.78
N ARG A 373 -4.66 26.97 0.80
CA ARG A 373 -5.12 27.20 -0.58
C ARG A 373 -5.91 25.96 -1.01
N VAL A 374 -7.12 26.15 -1.50
CA VAL A 374 -8.01 25.08 -1.94
C VAL A 374 -7.33 24.33 -3.11
N ILE A 375 -6.78 23.15 -2.82
CA ILE A 375 -6.30 22.18 -3.82
C ILE A 375 -7.34 21.05 -3.98
N GLU A 376 -8.36 20.99 -3.12
CA GLU A 376 -9.44 20.00 -3.22
C GLU A 376 -10.39 20.36 -4.37
N TYR A 377 -10.28 19.62 -5.48
CA TYR A 377 -11.38 19.46 -6.42
C TYR A 377 -12.45 18.54 -5.78
N GLN A 378 -13.28 19.08 -4.89
CA GLN A 378 -14.60 18.48 -4.68
C GLN A 378 -15.50 18.91 -5.83
N THR A 379 -15.59 18.08 -6.88
CA THR A 379 -16.70 18.17 -7.81
C THR A 379 -17.98 17.79 -7.07
N GLY A 380 -18.77 18.80 -6.70
CA GLY A 380 -20.09 18.62 -6.09
C GLY A 380 -20.99 17.76 -6.97
N GLY A 381 -21.33 16.58 -6.48
CA GLY A 381 -22.13 15.62 -7.25
C GLY A 381 -22.42 14.33 -6.50
N ALA A 382 -22.66 14.37 -5.18
CA ALA A 382 -23.23 13.22 -4.49
C ALA A 382 -24.74 13.19 -4.75
N LEU A 383 -25.17 12.38 -5.73
CA LEU A 383 -26.59 12.07 -5.93
C LEU A 383 -27.05 11.20 -4.75
N SER A 384 -27.99 11.75 -3.96
CA SER A 384 -28.74 10.99 -2.97
C SER A 384 -29.81 10.18 -3.70
N TRP A 385 -29.80 8.87 -3.49
CA TRP A 385 -30.88 7.98 -3.91
C TRP A 385 -31.47 7.38 -2.64
N GLU A 386 -32.72 7.73 -2.34
CA GLU A 386 -33.56 7.13 -1.29
C GLU A 386 -33.84 5.64 -1.55
#